data_AF-A0A941XYI8-F1
#
_entry.id   AF-A0A941XYI8-F1
#
_cell.length_a   1.000
_cell.length_b   1.000
_cell.length_c   1.000
_cell.angle_alpha   90.00
_cell.angle_beta   90.00
_cell.angle_gamma   90.00
#
_symmetry.space_group_name_H-M   'P 1'
#
loop_
_entity.id
_entity.type
_entity.pdbx_description
1 polymer ?
#
loop_
_entity_poly.entity_id
_entity_poly.type
_entity_poly.pdbx_seq_one_letter_code
_entity_poly.pdbx_strand_id
1 'polypeptide(L)'
;MSQPAATAPAFRRIAIERYAIELNGQTIGEVAKARSVNHRGQVSKPVWIATAEVAHPFGVRHVRDLRGRTRRDATARAINAHNHLCATLVLDLCRIDEQRRAAAQSPYMRALKGNNR
;
A
#
# COMPACT_ATOMS: atom_id res chain seq x y z
N MET A 1 -43.44 15.54 10.79
CA MET A 1 -43.14 14.18 11.27
C MET A 1 -41.80 13.76 10.67
N SER A 2 -40.71 13.85 11.44
CA SER A 2 -39.37 13.53 10.95
C SER A 2 -39.03 12.08 11.33
N GLN A 3 -38.79 11.23 10.33
CA GLN A 3 -38.27 9.87 10.56
C GLN A 3 -36.88 9.96 11.20
N PRO A 4 -36.56 9.18 12.25
CA PRO A 4 -35.19 9.08 12.74
C PRO A 4 -34.33 8.39 11.67
N ALA A 5 -33.24 9.03 11.28
CA ALA A 5 -32.25 8.44 10.41
C ALA A 5 -31.75 7.12 11.02
N ALA A 6 -31.88 6.01 10.30
CA ALA A 6 -31.39 4.72 10.76
C ALA A 6 -29.87 4.80 10.93
N THR A 7 -29.41 4.79 12.19
CA THR A 7 -27.99 4.79 12.52
C THR A 7 -27.35 3.57 11.86
N ALA A 8 -26.43 3.80 10.92
CA ALA A 8 -25.71 2.73 10.24
C ALA A 8 -25.07 1.81 11.30
N PRO A 9 -25.15 0.48 11.14
CA PRO A 9 -24.62 -0.44 12.13
C PRO A 9 -23.11 -0.23 12.32
N ALA A 10 -22.70 0.02 13.56
CA ALA A 10 -21.29 0.12 13.94
C ALA A 10 -20.70 -1.29 14.05
N PHE A 11 -19.70 -1.60 13.21
CA PHE A 11 -18.96 -2.85 13.27
C PHE A 11 -17.59 -2.60 13.90
N ARG A 12 -17.20 -3.44 14.88
CA ARG A 12 -15.84 -3.42 15.47
C ARG A 12 -15.00 -4.55 14.86
N ARG A 13 -13.85 -4.20 14.28
CA ARG A 13 -12.86 -5.16 13.76
C ARG A 13 -12.12 -5.78 14.94
N ILE A 14 -12.16 -7.11 15.05
CA ILE A 14 -11.40 -7.87 16.05
C ILE A 14 -10.32 -8.66 15.29
N ALA A 15 -9.05 -8.30 15.49
CA ALA A 15 -7.91 -9.06 14.98
C ALA A 15 -7.45 -10.03 16.07
N ILE A 16 -7.59 -11.34 15.85
CA ILE A 16 -7.31 -12.37 16.86
C ILE A 16 -5.89 -12.95 16.68
N GLU A 17 -5.40 -12.96 15.45
CA GLU A 17 -4.09 -13.48 15.07
C GLU A 17 -3.45 -12.47 14.11
N ARG A 18 -2.29 -11.90 14.44
CA ARG A 18 -1.54 -10.94 13.60
C ARG A 18 -0.09 -11.44 13.46
N TYR A 19 0.41 -11.47 12.25
CA TYR A 19 1.76 -11.93 11.91
C TYR A 19 2.44 -10.91 11.02
N ALA A 20 3.75 -10.69 11.22
CA ALA A 20 4.57 -9.95 10.27
C ALA A 20 4.75 -10.79 8.99
N ILE A 21 4.82 -10.12 7.85
CA ILE A 21 5.22 -10.72 6.58
C ILE A 21 6.68 -10.35 6.35
N GLU A 22 7.56 -11.32 6.45
CA GLU A 22 8.98 -11.15 6.17
C GLU A 22 9.34 -11.68 4.78
N LEU A 23 10.09 -10.88 4.03
CA LEU A 23 10.64 -11.23 2.72
C LEU A 23 12.08 -10.74 2.66
N ASN A 24 13.02 -11.64 2.34
CA ASN A 24 14.46 -11.34 2.27
C ASN A 24 15.03 -10.66 3.54
N GLY A 25 14.56 -11.07 4.72
CA GLY A 25 14.98 -10.49 6.00
C GLY A 25 14.39 -9.11 6.32
N GLN A 26 13.45 -8.61 5.50
CA GLN A 26 12.75 -7.35 5.73
C GLN A 26 11.27 -7.60 6.01
N THR A 27 10.71 -6.89 6.98
CA THR A 27 9.25 -6.87 7.16
C THR A 27 8.63 -5.99 6.08
N ILE A 28 7.82 -6.60 5.23
CA ILE A 28 7.15 -5.93 4.10
C ILE A 28 5.68 -5.63 4.37
N GLY A 29 5.16 -6.01 5.53
CA GLY A 29 3.77 -5.81 5.91
C GLY A 29 3.31 -6.79 6.97
N GLU A 30 2.01 -6.98 7.07
CA GLU A 30 1.40 -7.82 8.09
C GLU A 30 0.20 -8.58 7.54
N VAL A 31 -0.10 -9.73 8.13
CA VAL A 31 -1.30 -10.51 7.86
C VAL A 31 -2.04 -10.78 9.15
N ALA A 32 -3.32 -10.47 9.17
CA ALA A 32 -4.18 -10.64 10.33
C ALA A 32 -5.46 -11.40 9.99
N LYS A 33 -5.91 -12.23 10.92
CA LYS A 33 -7.23 -12.84 10.87
C LYS A 33 -8.24 -11.89 11.47
N ALA A 34 -9.13 -11.39 10.63
CA ALA A 34 -10.16 -10.44 11.04
C ALA A 34 -11.54 -11.12 11.10
N ARG A 35 -12.31 -10.72 12.10
CA ARG A 35 -13.76 -10.95 12.19
C ARG A 35 -14.45 -9.63 12.49
N SER A 36 -15.66 -9.46 11.98
CA SER A 36 -16.54 -8.38 12.42
C SER A 36 -17.68 -8.96 13.23
N VAL A 37 -18.12 -8.19 14.22
CA VAL A 37 -19.34 -8.48 14.99
C VAL A 37 -20.33 -7.40 14.62
N ASN A 38 -21.54 -7.79 14.24
CA ASN A 38 -22.61 -6.84 13.97
C ASN A 38 -23.25 -6.33 15.28
N HIS A 39 -24.11 -5.33 15.17
CA HIS A 39 -24.85 -4.76 16.31
C HIS A 39 -25.73 -5.78 17.07
N ARG A 40 -25.97 -6.98 16.51
CA ARG A 40 -26.73 -8.08 17.12
C ARG A 40 -25.84 -9.16 17.74
N GLY A 41 -24.52 -8.94 17.80
CA GLY A 41 -23.57 -9.93 18.32
C GLY A 41 -23.23 -11.07 17.36
N GLN A 42 -23.72 -11.05 16.11
CA GLN A 42 -23.39 -12.10 15.13
C GLN A 42 -21.98 -11.89 14.58
N VAL A 43 -21.19 -12.96 14.58
CA VAL A 43 -19.80 -12.97 14.14
C VAL A 43 -19.72 -13.34 12.67
N SER A 44 -19.02 -12.53 11.87
CA SER A 44 -18.77 -12.81 10.46
C SER A 44 -17.85 -14.04 10.28
N LYS A 45 -17.90 -14.66 9.10
CA LYS A 45 -16.88 -15.63 8.71
C LYS A 45 -15.48 -14.98 8.82
N PRO A 46 -14.48 -15.70 9.35
CA PRO A 46 -13.11 -15.17 9.43
C PRO A 46 -12.54 -14.94 8.04
N VAL A 47 -11.88 -13.81 7.86
CA VAL A 47 -11.15 -13.47 6.63
C VAL A 47 -9.72 -13.12 7.00
N TRP A 48 -8.76 -13.60 6.20
CA TRP A 48 -7.37 -13.19 6.32
C TRP A 48 -7.17 -11.91 5.54
N ILE A 49 -6.61 -10.90 6.18
CA ILE A 49 -6.37 -9.59 5.61
C ILE A 49 -4.90 -9.29 5.75
N ALA A 50 -4.24 -9.02 4.63
CA ALA A 50 -2.85 -8.59 4.61
C ALA A 50 -2.71 -7.12 4.21
N THR A 51 -1.59 -6.54 4.60
CA THR A 51 -1.08 -5.27 4.09
C THR A 51 0.32 -5.50 3.51
N ALA A 52 0.73 -4.62 2.60
CA ALA A 52 2.06 -4.59 2.04
C ALA A 52 2.55 -3.15 1.97
N GLU A 53 3.83 -2.94 2.23
CA GLU A 53 4.46 -1.64 2.31
C GLU A 53 5.79 -1.66 1.55
N VAL A 54 6.12 -0.52 0.93
CA VAL A 54 7.44 -0.29 0.32
C VAL A 54 7.90 1.12 0.69
N ALA A 55 9.07 1.20 1.30
CA ALA A 55 9.75 2.46 1.55
C ALA A 55 10.45 2.95 0.26
N HIS A 56 10.32 4.23 -0.05
CA HIS A 56 10.97 4.87 -1.20
C HIS A 56 11.58 6.22 -0.82
N PRO A 57 12.51 6.77 -1.63
CA PRO A 57 13.18 8.05 -1.31
C PRO A 57 12.25 9.27 -1.15
N PHE A 58 10.97 9.13 -1.53
CA PHE A 58 9.98 10.20 -1.48
C PHE A 58 8.82 9.89 -0.51
N GLY A 59 8.91 8.84 0.32
CA GLY A 59 7.84 8.43 1.22
C GLY A 59 7.66 6.92 1.37
N VAL A 60 6.48 6.49 1.83
CA VAL A 60 6.11 5.08 1.96
C VAL A 60 4.82 4.84 1.17
N ARG A 61 4.80 3.80 0.33
CA ARG A 61 3.60 3.35 -0.37
C ARG A 61 3.03 2.13 0.34
N HIS A 62 1.72 2.15 0.57
CA HIS A 62 0.99 1.10 1.27
C HIS A 62 -0.12 0.52 0.39
N VAL A 63 -0.27 -0.80 0.42
CA VAL A 63 -1.46 -1.50 -0.06
C VAL A 63 -2.12 -2.15 1.14
N ARG A 64 -3.40 -1.86 1.34
CA ARG A 64 -4.19 -2.34 2.48
C ARG A 64 -5.29 -3.29 2.03
N ASP A 65 -5.82 -4.02 3.01
CA ASP A 65 -7.00 -4.86 2.86
C ASP A 65 -6.91 -5.94 1.77
N LEU A 66 -5.73 -6.56 1.63
CA LEU A 66 -5.52 -7.69 0.73
C LEU A 66 -6.14 -8.96 1.31
N ARG A 67 -7.36 -9.26 0.87
CA ARG A 67 -8.16 -10.36 1.41
C ARG A 67 -7.77 -11.69 0.79
N GLY A 68 -7.62 -12.71 1.63
CA GLY A 68 -7.44 -14.10 1.24
C GLY A 68 -8.37 -15.03 2.01
N ARG A 69 -8.70 -16.17 1.39
CA ARG A 69 -9.46 -17.23 2.06
C ARG A 69 -8.63 -17.92 3.15
N THR A 70 -7.32 -17.96 2.97
CA THR A 70 -6.33 -18.51 3.92
C THR A 70 -5.25 -17.48 4.21
N ARG A 71 -4.49 -17.70 5.30
CA ARG A 71 -3.31 -16.88 5.62
C ARG A 71 -2.35 -16.83 4.43
N ARG A 72 -2.05 -17.99 3.85
CA ARG A 72 -1.12 -18.13 2.72
C ARG A 72 -1.57 -17.35 1.48
N ASP A 73 -2.87 -17.38 1.16
CA ASP A 73 -3.44 -16.61 0.04
C ASP A 73 -3.34 -15.10 0.28
N ALA A 74 -3.68 -14.62 1.49
CA ALA A 74 -3.53 -13.21 1.83
C ALA A 74 -2.05 -12.76 1.79
N THR A 75 -1.13 -13.57 2.31
CA THR A 75 0.31 -13.31 2.25
C THR A 75 0.84 -13.29 0.82
N ALA A 76 0.43 -14.24 -0.03
CA ALA A 76 0.85 -14.26 -1.45
C ALA A 76 0.38 -13.00 -2.19
N ARG A 77 -0.83 -12.52 -1.90
CA ARG A 77 -1.34 -11.25 -2.42
C ARG A 77 -0.51 -10.06 -1.94
N ALA A 78 -0.10 -10.06 -0.67
CA ALA A 78 0.78 -9.03 -0.11
C ALA A 78 2.14 -8.99 -0.80
N ILE A 79 2.77 -10.16 -1.00
CA ILE A 79 4.05 -10.28 -1.72
C ILE A 79 3.92 -9.78 -3.16
N ASN A 80 2.86 -10.19 -3.87
CA ASN A 80 2.62 -9.74 -5.24
C ASN A 80 2.40 -8.22 -5.30
N ALA A 81 1.65 -7.65 -4.36
CA ALA A 81 1.43 -6.21 -4.27
C ALA A 81 2.74 -5.46 -3.97
N HIS A 82 3.56 -5.97 -3.05
CA HIS A 82 4.89 -5.44 -2.75
C HIS A 82 5.79 -5.45 -3.99
N ASN A 83 5.88 -6.58 -4.70
CA ASN A 83 6.67 -6.70 -5.92
C ASN A 83 6.20 -5.71 -7.00
N HIS A 84 4.88 -5.53 -7.14
CA HIS A 84 4.33 -4.56 -8.07
C HIS A 84 4.69 -3.12 -7.68
N LEU A 85 4.59 -2.76 -6.40
CA LEU A 85 5.02 -1.45 -5.90
C LEU A 85 6.51 -1.19 -6.18
N CYS A 86 7.38 -2.17 -5.92
CA CYS A 86 8.80 -2.09 -6.21
C CYS A 86 9.05 -1.87 -7.71
N ALA A 87 8.36 -2.61 -8.59
CA ALA A 87 8.49 -2.45 -10.04
C ALA A 87 8.05 -1.05 -10.50
N THR A 88 6.92 -0.53 -10.00
CA THR A 88 6.46 0.82 -10.32
C THR A 88 7.44 1.89 -9.84
N LEU A 89 8.05 1.71 -8.66
CA LEU A 89 9.03 2.66 -8.12
C LEU A 89 10.29 2.74 -8.98
N VAL A 90 10.77 1.62 -9.51
CA VAL A 90 11.91 1.61 -10.45
C VAL A 90 11.58 2.44 -11.69
N LEU A 91 10.38 2.26 -12.26
CA LEU A 91 9.94 3.03 -13.43
C LEU A 91 9.81 4.52 -13.12
N ASP A 92 9.24 4.89 -11.96
CA ASP A 92 9.13 6.28 -11.53
C ASP A 92 10.52 6.93 -11.41
N LEU A 93 11.50 6.23 -10.83
CA LEU A 93 12.87 6.71 -10.69
C LEU A 93 13.58 6.88 -12.05
N CYS A 94 13.43 5.92 -12.97
CA CYS A 94 13.97 6.02 -14.32
C CYS A 94 13.38 7.23 -15.07
N ARG A 95 12.07 7.45 -14.96
CA ARG A 95 11.41 8.61 -15.59
C ARG A 95 11.92 9.94 -15.04
N ILE A 96 12.15 10.02 -13.72
CA ILE A 96 12.73 11.21 -13.09
C ILE A 96 14.16 11.45 -13.61
N ASP A 97 14.97 10.40 -13.74
CA ASP A 97 16.33 10.51 -14.27
C ASP A 97 16.34 11.00 -15.74
N GLU A 98 15.50 10.43 -16.59
CA GLU A 98 15.33 10.87 -17.98
C GLU A 98 14.92 12.34 -18.08
N GLN A 99 13.95 12.77 -17.28
CA GLN A 99 13.51 14.17 -17.22
C GLN A 99 14.66 15.10 -16.81
N ARG A 100 15.48 14.70 -15.83
CA ARG A 100 16.65 15.49 -15.41
C ARG A 100 17.71 15.58 -16.50
N ARG A 101 17.99 14.48 -17.20
CA ARG A 101 18.94 14.48 -18.34
C ARG A 101 18.45 15.36 -19.48
N ALA A 102 17.17 15.26 -19.84
CA ALA A 102 16.57 16.09 -20.88
C ALA A 102 16.59 17.58 -20.49
N ALA A 103 16.26 17.92 -19.24
CA ALA A 103 16.34 19.29 -18.75
C ALA A 103 17.78 19.84 -18.76
N ALA A 104 18.78 19.02 -18.42
CA ALA A 104 20.19 19.41 -18.47
C ALA A 104 20.72 19.61 -19.90
N GLN A 105 20.12 18.94 -20.89
CA GLN A 105 20.46 19.07 -22.31
C GLN A 105 19.61 20.16 -23.02
N SER A 106 18.63 20.75 -22.34
CA SER A 106 17.80 21.82 -22.90
C SER A 106 18.67 22.99 -23.40
N PRO A 107 18.47 23.47 -24.63
CA PRO A 107 19.19 24.63 -25.19
C PRO A 107 19.12 25.87 -24.28
N TYR A 108 17.99 26.03 -23.57
CA TYR A 108 17.75 27.12 -22.63
C TYR A 108 18.70 27.05 -21.40
N MET A 109 18.94 25.85 -20.87
CA MET A 109 19.89 25.64 -19.76
C MET A 109 21.36 25.72 -20.20
N ARG A 110 21.66 25.40 -21.47
CA ARG A 110 22.98 25.66 -22.07
C ARG A 110 23.24 27.16 -22.25
N ALA A 111 22.24 27.92 -22.70
CA ALA A 111 22.35 29.37 -22.85
C ALA A 111 22.59 30.07 -21.49
N LEU A 112 21.90 29.63 -20.43
CA LEU A 112 22.11 30.14 -19.07
C LEU A 112 23.51 29.82 -18.49
N LYS A 113 24.08 28.66 -18.82
CA LYS A 113 25.47 28.31 -18.42
C LYS A 113 26.54 29.01 -19.26
N GLY A 114 26.24 29.37 -20.50
CA GLY A 114 27.16 30.05 -21.41
C GLY A 114 27.31 31.56 -21.16
N ASN A 115 26.32 32.19 -20.52
CA ASN A 115 26.28 33.64 -20.28
C ASN A 115 26.97 34.12 -19.00
N ASN A 116 27.70 33.26 -18.30
CA ASN A 116 28.36 33.57 -17.02
C ASN A 116 29.90 33.58 -17.15
N ARG A 117 30.42 33.99 -18.32
CA ARG A 117 31.85 34.22 -18.56
C ARG A 117 32.11 35.69 -18.87
#